data_AF-A0A6M0HWH3-F1
#
_entry.id   AF-A0A6M0HWH3-F1
#
_cell.length_a   1.000
_cell.length_b   1.000
_cell.length_c   1.000
_cell.angle_alpha   90.00
_cell.angle_beta   90.00
_cell.angle_gamma   90.00
#
_symmetry.space_group_name_H-M   'P 1'
#
loop_
_entity.id
_entity.type
_entity.pdbx_description
1 polymer ?
#
loop_
_entity_poly.entity_id
_entity_poly.type
_entity_poly.pdbx_seq_one_letter_code
_entity_poly.pdbx_strand_id
1 'polypeptide(L)'
;MNKPRASIYDGDADDIDVSAFAPKTASDPAAPPAEEVRAIAEAANFPSREVKRPPTAPASVQALPAKREPRRHRTGRTAQFNARTTPETVEAFYAIADQQGWLVGETVEHALAALQRELKEQGRGPKSVSS
;
A
#
# COMPACT_ATOMS: atom_id res chain seq x y z
N MET A 1 21.86 -20.89 -29.98
CA MET A 1 21.52 -19.78 -30.89
C MET A 1 20.58 -18.82 -30.17
N ASN A 2 21.04 -17.64 -29.78
CA ASN A 2 20.22 -16.64 -29.10
C ASN A 2 19.53 -15.78 -30.18
N LYS A 3 18.22 -15.97 -30.43
CA LYS A 3 17.47 -15.08 -31.32
C LYS A 3 17.21 -13.77 -30.56
N PRO A 4 17.69 -12.61 -31.04
CA PRO A 4 17.38 -11.34 -30.41
C PRO A 4 15.86 -11.10 -30.48
N ARG A 5 15.31 -10.53 -29.40
CA ARG A 5 13.91 -10.14 -29.33
C ARG A 5 13.64 -9.08 -30.39
N ALA A 6 12.53 -9.20 -31.11
CA ALA A 6 12.10 -8.18 -32.06
C ALA A 6 11.98 -6.83 -31.33
N SER A 7 12.79 -5.87 -31.75
CA SER A 7 12.73 -4.49 -31.29
C SER A 7 11.60 -3.79 -32.03
N ILE A 8 10.63 -3.27 -31.30
CA ILE A 8 9.49 -2.51 -31.83
C ILE A 8 9.82 -1.02 -32.03
N TYR A 9 11.07 -0.62 -31.79
CA TYR A 9 11.49 0.78 -31.74
C TYR A 9 12.53 1.16 -32.82
N ASP A 10 13.00 0.19 -33.62
CA ASP A 10 14.04 0.42 -34.65
C ASP A 10 13.46 0.67 -36.06
N GLY A 11 12.13 0.63 -36.23
CA GLY A 11 11.44 1.00 -37.46
C GLY A 11 10.73 2.35 -37.34
N ASP A 12 10.63 3.09 -38.44
CA ASP A 12 9.85 4.32 -38.51
C ASP A 12 8.41 4.06 -38.04
N ALA A 13 7.86 4.94 -37.20
CA ALA A 13 6.54 4.77 -36.59
C ALA A 13 5.39 4.63 -37.62
N ASP A 14 5.65 5.03 -38.86
CA ASP A 14 4.72 4.98 -40.00
C ASP A 14 4.60 3.57 -40.63
N ASP A 15 5.50 2.63 -40.31
CA ASP A 15 5.44 1.24 -40.80
C ASP A 15 4.48 0.35 -39.96
N ILE A 16 3.95 0.87 -38.84
CA ILE A 16 3.02 0.14 -37.97
C ILE A 16 1.58 0.44 -38.41
N ASP A 17 0.98 -0.51 -39.12
CA ASP A 17 -0.43 -0.43 -39.51
C ASP A 17 -1.37 -0.57 -38.29
N VAL A 18 -1.88 0.57 -37.82
CA VAL A 18 -2.87 0.67 -36.74
C VAL A 18 -4.31 0.74 -37.25
N SER A 19 -4.53 0.68 -38.57
CA SER A 19 -5.87 0.82 -39.16
C SER A 19 -6.82 -0.31 -38.77
N ALA A 20 -6.28 -1.48 -38.43
CA ALA A 20 -7.03 -2.62 -37.90
C ALA A 20 -7.58 -2.39 -36.48
N PHE A 21 -7.10 -1.38 -35.74
CA PHE A 21 -7.56 -1.06 -34.39
C PHE A 21 -8.76 -0.08 -34.41
N ALA A 22 -9.75 -0.37 -35.24
CA ALA A 22 -10.98 0.41 -35.34
C ALA A 22 -12.03 -0.08 -34.32
N PRO A 23 -12.80 0.82 -33.69
CA PRO A 23 -13.87 0.43 -32.78
C PRO A 23 -14.94 -0.36 -33.54
N LYS A 24 -15.39 -1.48 -32.94
CA LYS A 24 -16.52 -2.25 -33.48
C LYS A 24 -17.78 -1.38 -33.45
N THR A 25 -18.45 -1.27 -34.59
CA THR A 25 -19.64 -0.42 -34.78
C THR A 25 -20.92 -1.03 -34.22
N ALA A 26 -20.91 -2.32 -33.89
CA ALA A 26 -22.02 -3.03 -33.29
C ALA A 26 -21.55 -4.07 -32.28
N SER A 27 -22.42 -4.40 -31.33
CA SER A 27 -22.20 -5.50 -30.40
C SER A 27 -22.19 -6.83 -31.17
N ASP A 28 -21.25 -7.69 -30.83
CA ASP A 28 -21.10 -9.02 -31.44
C ASP A 28 -22.28 -9.91 -31.03
N PRO A 29 -23.09 -10.43 -31.98
CA PRO A 29 -24.22 -11.30 -31.66
C PRO A 29 -23.79 -12.67 -31.11
N ALA A 30 -22.51 -13.06 -31.27
CA ALA A 30 -21.95 -14.28 -30.72
C ALA A 30 -21.35 -14.08 -29.31
N ALA A 31 -21.42 -12.87 -28.75
CA ALA A 31 -20.95 -12.63 -27.39
C ALA A 31 -21.84 -13.39 -26.39
N PRO A 32 -21.25 -14.13 -25.43
CA PRO A 32 -22.01 -14.78 -24.38
C PRO A 32 -22.77 -13.73 -23.55
N PRO A 33 -23.96 -14.09 -23.03
CA PRO A 33 -24.76 -13.17 -22.23
C PRO A 33 -23.97 -12.72 -21.00
N ALA A 34 -24.14 -11.45 -20.63
CA ALA A 34 -23.37 -10.83 -19.55
C ALA A 34 -23.53 -11.55 -18.20
N GLU A 35 -24.65 -12.25 -17.98
CA GLU A 35 -24.90 -13.05 -16.77
C GLU A 35 -24.02 -14.30 -16.70
N GLU A 36 -23.81 -14.99 -17.82
CA GLU A 36 -22.90 -16.15 -17.89
C GLU A 36 -21.46 -15.73 -17.65
N VAL A 37 -21.04 -14.60 -18.23
CA VAL A 37 -19.70 -14.02 -18.01
C VAL A 37 -19.49 -13.69 -16.53
N ARG A 38 -20.50 -13.13 -15.86
CA ARG A 38 -20.45 -12.84 -14.42
C ARG A 38 -20.34 -14.11 -13.58
N ALA A 39 -21.14 -15.13 -13.87
CA ALA A 39 -21.12 -16.40 -13.15
C ALA A 39 -19.74 -17.09 -13.25
N ILE A 40 -19.15 -17.11 -14.44
CA ILE A 40 -17.80 -17.68 -14.65
C ILE A 40 -16.74 -16.87 -13.91
N ALA A 41 -16.82 -15.54 -13.96
CA ALA A 41 -15.86 -14.68 -13.27
C ALA A 41 -15.93 -14.84 -11.74
N GLU A 42 -17.13 -14.98 -11.17
CA GLU A 42 -17.32 -15.29 -9.75
C GLU A 42 -16.77 -16.67 -9.38
N ALA A 43 -17.09 -17.71 -10.16
CA ALA A 43 -16.57 -19.06 -9.94
C ALA A 43 -15.04 -19.14 -10.05
N ALA A 44 -14.44 -18.33 -10.93
CA ALA A 44 -13.00 -18.23 -11.12
C ALA A 44 -12.32 -17.25 -10.15
N ASN A 45 -13.04 -16.71 -9.17
CA ASN A 45 -12.52 -15.79 -8.15
C ASN A 45 -11.95 -14.48 -8.74
N PHE A 46 -12.50 -14.04 -9.88
CA PHE A 46 -12.28 -12.73 -10.53
C PHE A 46 -13.53 -11.83 -10.37
N PRO A 47 -13.91 -11.42 -9.14
CA PRO A 47 -15.04 -10.52 -8.96
C PRO A 47 -14.75 -9.14 -9.58
N SER A 48 -15.78 -8.52 -10.17
CA SER A 48 -15.68 -7.15 -10.68
C SER A 48 -15.27 -6.19 -9.56
N ARG A 49 -14.27 -5.33 -9.85
CA ARG A 49 -13.81 -4.26 -8.95
C ARG A 49 -14.64 -2.99 -9.05
N GLU A 50 -15.68 -2.97 -9.89
CA GLU A 50 -16.59 -1.83 -9.92
C GLU A 50 -17.19 -1.63 -8.52
N VAL A 51 -17.08 -0.40 -8.02
CA VAL A 51 -17.72 0.00 -6.77
C VAL A 51 -19.22 -0.15 -6.99
N LYS A 52 -19.80 -1.24 -6.47
CA LYS A 52 -21.24 -1.43 -6.39
C LYS A 52 -21.79 -0.18 -5.71
N ARG A 53 -22.44 0.71 -6.49
CA ARG A 53 -23.08 1.91 -5.97
C ARG A 53 -23.94 1.46 -4.78
N PRO A 54 -23.67 1.91 -3.54
CA PRO A 54 -24.30 1.31 -2.39
C PRO A 54 -25.81 1.57 -2.47
N PRO A 55 -26.66 0.52 -2.35
CA PRO A 55 -28.06 0.74 -2.04
C PRO A 55 -28.11 1.37 -0.65
N THR A 56 -28.90 2.43 -0.54
CA THR A 56 -29.21 3.13 0.70
C THR A 56 -29.71 2.17 1.78
N ALA A 57 -29.09 2.29 2.97
CA ALA A 57 -29.59 1.91 4.31
C ALA A 57 -29.25 0.47 4.84
N PRO A 58 -29.32 0.23 6.17
CA PRO A 58 -28.12 0.01 6.98
C PRO A 58 -28.15 -1.32 7.77
N ALA A 59 -27.06 -2.09 7.80
CA ALA A 59 -26.90 -3.15 8.80
C ALA A 59 -25.43 -3.58 8.98
N SER A 60 -25.10 -3.83 10.25
CA SER A 60 -23.93 -4.54 10.80
C SER A 60 -22.53 -4.01 10.47
N VAL A 61 -22.12 -3.01 11.25
CA VAL A 61 -20.72 -2.64 11.44
C VAL A 61 -20.01 -3.77 12.21
N GLN A 62 -19.55 -4.80 11.49
CA GLN A 62 -18.42 -5.58 11.98
C GLN A 62 -17.22 -4.64 11.98
N ALA A 63 -16.59 -4.48 13.13
CA ALA A 63 -15.50 -3.53 13.36
C ALA A 63 -14.29 -3.87 12.48
N LEU A 64 -14.28 -3.37 11.24
CA LEU A 64 -13.03 -3.16 10.52
C LEU A 64 -12.14 -2.25 11.38
N PRO A 65 -10.83 -2.51 11.48
CA PRO A 65 -9.93 -1.59 12.15
C PRO A 65 -10.15 -0.21 11.54
N ALA A 66 -10.52 0.75 12.39
CA ALA A 66 -10.91 2.09 11.99
C ALA A 66 -9.93 2.60 10.93
N LYS A 67 -10.47 2.91 9.75
CA LYS A 67 -9.68 3.40 8.61
C LYS A 67 -8.98 4.66 9.08
N ARG A 68 -7.70 4.51 9.44
CA ARG A 68 -6.88 5.58 10.01
C ARG A 68 -6.94 6.76 9.05
N GLU A 69 -7.37 7.92 9.57
CA GLU A 69 -7.43 9.13 8.77
C GLU A 69 -6.04 9.40 8.18
N PRO A 70 -5.94 9.73 6.88
CA PRO A 70 -4.67 10.03 6.26
C PRO A 70 -4.14 11.35 6.82
N ARG A 71 -3.32 11.25 7.86
CA ARG A 71 -2.61 12.38 8.47
C ARG A 71 -1.46 12.81 7.56
N ARG A 72 -1.79 13.51 6.47
CA ARG A 72 -0.81 13.97 5.48
C ARG A 72 -0.24 15.33 5.88
N HIS A 73 0.66 15.36 6.86
CA HIS A 73 1.52 16.51 7.08
C HIS A 73 2.76 16.40 6.18
N ARG A 74 3.11 17.48 5.47
CA ARG A 74 4.39 17.58 4.73
C ARG A 74 5.51 17.82 5.74
N THR A 75 6.05 16.75 6.34
CA THR A 75 7.05 16.86 7.42
C THR A 75 8.49 16.61 6.96
N GLY A 76 8.76 16.57 5.65
CA GLY A 76 10.12 16.32 5.12
C GLY A 76 10.67 14.90 5.32
N ARG A 77 9.87 13.98 5.90
CA ARG A 77 10.24 12.57 6.12
C ARG A 77 10.19 11.81 4.80
N THR A 78 11.32 11.70 4.12
CA THR A 78 11.45 11.06 2.79
C THR A 78 12.13 9.70 2.82
N ALA A 79 12.89 9.40 3.86
CA ALA A 79 13.58 8.12 4.02
C ALA A 79 12.69 7.06 4.68
N GLN A 80 12.73 5.83 4.16
CA GLN A 80 12.02 4.70 4.75
C GLN A 80 12.90 4.01 5.80
N PHE A 81 12.32 3.72 6.95
CA PHE A 81 12.94 2.91 8.00
C PHE A 81 12.17 1.59 8.14
N ASN A 82 12.81 0.48 7.80
CA ASN A 82 12.21 -0.85 7.84
C ASN A 82 12.79 -1.66 9.00
N ALA A 83 11.92 -2.18 9.87
CA ALA A 83 12.30 -3.08 10.96
C ALA A 83 11.26 -4.20 11.10
N ARG A 84 11.72 -5.39 11.49
CA ARG A 84 10.84 -6.48 11.93
C ARG A 84 10.76 -6.45 13.44
N THR A 85 9.55 -6.49 13.99
CA THR A 85 9.31 -6.43 15.44
C THR A 85 8.16 -7.36 15.82
N THR A 86 7.91 -7.55 17.12
CA THR A 86 6.76 -8.33 17.61
C THR A 86 5.44 -7.56 17.44
N PRO A 87 4.29 -8.24 17.31
CA PRO A 87 2.98 -7.57 17.22
C PRO A 87 2.71 -6.63 18.41
N GLU A 88 3.09 -7.04 19.61
CA GLU A 88 2.97 -6.26 20.84
C GLU A 88 3.76 -4.94 20.77
N THR A 89 4.98 -4.99 20.22
CA THR A 89 5.79 -3.78 20.02
C THR A 89 5.12 -2.82 19.04
N VAL A 90 4.54 -3.36 17.96
CA VAL A 90 3.80 -2.55 16.97
C VAL A 90 2.60 -1.87 17.61
N GLU A 91 1.80 -2.62 18.39
CA GLU A 91 0.63 -2.08 19.09
C GLU A 91 1.01 -0.98 20.07
N ALA A 92 2.00 -1.23 20.94
CA ALA A 92 2.50 -0.25 21.89
C ALA A 92 3.00 1.03 21.18
N PHE A 93 3.69 0.88 20.05
CA PHE A 93 4.18 2.01 19.27
C PHE A 93 3.05 2.90 18.72
N TYR A 94 2.00 2.28 18.17
CA TYR A 94 0.82 3.01 17.71
C TYR A 94 0.03 3.64 18.86
N ALA A 95 -0.09 2.95 20.00
CA ALA A 95 -0.77 3.48 21.18
C ALA A 95 -0.09 4.77 21.68
N ILE A 96 1.25 4.81 21.74
CA ILE A 96 1.99 6.02 22.09
C ILE A 96 1.73 7.14 21.08
N ALA A 97 1.78 6.82 19.79
CA ALA A 97 1.53 7.81 18.73
C ALA A 97 0.13 8.42 18.86
N ASP A 98 -0.90 7.61 19.06
CA ASP A 98 -2.28 8.08 19.17
C ASP A 98 -2.53 8.84 20.48
N GLN A 99 -1.94 8.41 21.60
CA GLN A 99 -2.03 9.12 22.89
C GLN A 99 -1.45 10.54 22.82
N GLN A 100 -0.36 10.72 22.09
CA GLN A 100 0.32 12.02 21.94
C GLN A 100 -0.19 12.82 20.74
N GLY A 101 -1.06 12.23 19.90
CA GLY A 101 -1.50 12.84 18.65
C GLY A 101 -0.40 12.94 17.58
N TRP A 102 0.65 12.12 17.68
CA TRP A 102 1.80 12.15 16.78
C TRP A 102 1.58 11.31 15.51
N LEU A 103 2.35 11.66 14.48
CA LEU A 103 2.57 10.76 13.35
C LEU A 103 3.53 9.64 13.74
N VAL A 104 3.36 8.45 13.15
CA VAL A 104 4.27 7.30 13.36
C VAL A 104 5.75 7.70 13.18
N GLY A 105 6.08 8.47 12.14
CA GLY A 105 7.45 8.94 11.91
C GLY A 105 7.95 9.95 12.95
N GLU A 106 7.06 10.76 13.51
CA GLU A 106 7.37 11.68 14.61
C GLU A 106 7.61 10.93 15.91
N THR A 107 6.82 9.89 16.18
CA THR A 107 7.04 8.98 17.30
C THR A 107 8.42 8.32 17.23
N VAL A 108 8.92 7.98 16.03
CA VAL A 108 10.28 7.43 15.87
C VAL A 108 11.34 8.47 16.28
N GLU A 109 11.19 9.73 15.90
CA GLU A 109 12.12 10.81 16.25
C GLU A 109 12.15 11.05 17.77
N HIS A 110 10.99 11.07 18.42
CA HIS A 110 10.90 11.16 19.88
C HIS A 110 11.52 9.96 20.59
N ALA A 111 11.24 8.74 20.11
CA ALA A 111 11.82 7.52 20.65
C ALA A 111 13.35 7.51 20.52
N LEU A 112 13.88 7.96 19.38
CA LEU A 112 15.32 8.06 19.15
C LEU A 112 15.97 9.08 20.09
N ALA A 113 15.36 10.26 20.27
CA ALA A 113 15.88 11.27 21.18
C ALA A 113 15.87 10.79 22.65
N ALA A 114 14.82 10.08 23.07
CA ALA A 114 14.74 9.47 24.39
C ALA A 114 15.83 8.40 24.59
N LEU A 115 16.01 7.50 23.62
CA LEU A 115 17.04 6.46 23.66
C LEU A 115 18.45 7.05 23.72
N GLN A 116 18.73 8.11 22.95
CA GLN A 116 20.03 8.79 22.99
C GLN A 116 20.31 9.42 24.36
N ARG A 117 19.31 10.00 25.01
CA ARG A 117 19.43 10.54 26.37
C ARG A 117 19.78 9.43 27.36
N GLU A 118 19.04 8.33 27.34
CA GLU A 118 19.27 7.20 28.24
C GLU A 118 20.65 6.57 28.05
N LEU A 119 21.10 6.38 26.80
CA LEU A 119 22.43 5.84 26.52
C LEU A 119 23.55 6.78 26.97
N LYS A 120 23.35 8.09 26.84
CA LYS A 120 24.32 9.10 27.33
C LYS A 120 24.42 9.10 28.85
N GLU A 121 23.29 8.90 29.54
CA GLU A 121 23.23 8.80 31.00
C GLU A 121 23.85 7.49 31.50
N GLN A 122 23.60 6.36 30.82
CA GLN A 122 24.21 5.07 31.14
C GLN A 122 25.74 5.07 30.95
N GLY A 123 26.25 5.75 29.91
CA GLY A 123 27.70 5.94 29.69
C GLY A 123 28.37 6.91 30.68
N ARG A 124 27.58 7.63 31.49
CA ARG A 124 28.04 8.59 32.51
C ARG A 124 28.01 8.02 33.93
N GLY A 125 27.44 6.83 34.13
CA GLY A 125 27.43 6.09 35.40
C GLY A 125 28.86 5.74 35.87
N PRO A 126 29.11 5.63 37.18
CA PRO A 126 30.46 5.65 37.73
C PRO A 126 31.28 4.49 37.17
N LYS A 127 32.45 4.79 36.59
CA LYS A 127 33.47 3.78 36.33
C LYS A 127 33.70 3.07 37.67
N SER A 128 33.33 1.81 37.76
CA SER A 128 33.70 0.95 38.87
C SER A 128 35.22 1.00 38.96
N VAL A 129 35.73 1.71 39.97
CA VAL A 129 37.14 1.64 40.36
C VAL A 129 37.30 0.25 40.95
N SER A 130 37.70 -0.73 40.13
CA SER A 130 38.21 -1.99 40.66
C SER A 130 39.60 -1.71 41.20
N SER A 131 39.71 -1.81 42.53
CA SER A 131 40.97 -2.13 43.21
C SER A 131 41.54 -3.46 42.74
#